data_AF-A0A522WDA4-F1
#
_entry.id   AF-A0A522WDA4-F1
#
_cell.length_a   1.000
_cell.length_b   1.000
_cell.length_c   1.000
_cell.angle_alpha   90.00
_cell.angle_beta   90.00
_cell.angle_gamma   90.00
#
_symmetry.space_group_name_H-M   'P 1'
#
loop_
_entity.id
_entity.type
_entity.pdbx_description
1 polymer ?
#
loop_
_entity_poly.entity_id
_entity_poly.type
_entity_poly.pdbx_seq_one_letter_code
_entity_poly.pdbx_strand_id
1 'polypeptide(L)'
;GYKGYSEVWLQGTNDWIYRHLHEASWRMDELVRDNPMAQGLARRALNQALRELFLAQSSDWAFILATGTHTSYAVKRVKEHLLRFTKLYEDIKAGALDEAWLSDIECKDNIFPEIDYRVHQ
;
A
#
# COMPACT_ATOMS: atom_id res chain seq x y z
N GLY A 1 -7.27 12.62 -17.95
CA GLY A 1 -5.99 12.74 -18.69
C GLY A 1 -5.95 11.81 -19.89
N TYR A 2 -5.19 12.16 -20.95
CA TYR A 2 -5.38 11.80 -22.37
C TYR A 2 -6.82 12.05 -22.84
N LYS A 3 -7.01 13.13 -23.60
CA LYS A 3 -8.33 13.63 -24.09
C LYS A 3 -9.41 13.88 -23.01
N GLY A 4 -9.03 13.91 -21.72
CA GLY A 4 -9.95 14.22 -20.61
C GLY A 4 -10.50 13.02 -19.84
N TYR A 5 -10.11 11.78 -20.19
CA TYR A 5 -10.68 10.55 -19.62
C TYR A 5 -9.74 9.84 -18.63
N SER A 6 -10.14 8.68 -18.10
CA SER A 6 -9.34 7.88 -17.15
C SER A 6 -8.47 6.82 -17.85
N GLU A 7 -8.48 6.78 -19.18
CA GLU A 7 -7.97 5.67 -20.01
C GLU A 7 -6.48 5.35 -19.80
N VAL A 8 -5.67 6.36 -19.45
CA VAL A 8 -4.26 6.14 -19.10
C VAL A 8 -4.12 5.31 -17.82
N TRP A 9 -5.05 5.48 -16.89
CA TRP A 9 -5.00 4.81 -15.60
C TRP A 9 -5.77 3.50 -15.59
N LEU A 10 -6.78 3.32 -16.45
CA LEU A 10 -7.64 2.13 -16.47
C LEU A 10 -7.77 1.59 -17.89
N GLN A 11 -6.87 0.67 -18.24
CA GLN A 11 -6.82 -0.03 -19.52
C GLN A 11 -6.26 -1.45 -19.33
N GLY A 12 -6.39 -2.31 -20.34
CA GLY A 12 -6.11 -3.76 -20.19
C GLY A 12 -4.69 -4.15 -19.74
N THR A 13 -3.73 -3.23 -19.70
CA THR A 13 -2.36 -3.50 -19.19
C THR A 13 -2.17 -3.18 -17.70
N ASN A 14 -3.07 -2.39 -17.09
CA ASN A 14 -2.97 -1.93 -15.70
C ASN A 14 -4.26 -2.14 -14.87
N ASP A 15 -5.34 -2.62 -15.49
CA ASP A 15 -6.63 -2.92 -14.85
C ASP A 15 -6.53 -3.90 -13.67
N TRP A 16 -5.64 -4.89 -13.76
CA TRP A 16 -5.43 -5.91 -12.74
C TRP A 16 -4.98 -5.33 -11.39
N ILE A 17 -4.40 -4.13 -11.37
CA ILE A 17 -3.92 -3.48 -10.14
C ILE A 17 -5.10 -3.09 -9.24
N TYR A 18 -6.18 -2.57 -9.82
CA TYR A 18 -7.27 -1.93 -9.07
C TYR A 18 -7.99 -2.88 -8.14
N ARG A 19 -8.22 -4.14 -8.55
CA ARG A 19 -8.85 -5.12 -7.67
C ARG A 19 -8.05 -5.35 -6.40
N HIS A 20 -6.72 -5.30 -6.50
CA HIS A 20 -5.82 -5.49 -5.36
C HIS A 20 -5.72 -4.23 -4.50
N LEU A 21 -5.74 -3.05 -5.11
CA LEU A 21 -5.78 -1.79 -4.38
C LEU A 21 -7.10 -1.61 -3.61
N HIS A 22 -8.24 -1.97 -4.21
CA HIS A 22 -9.54 -1.91 -3.55
C HIS A 22 -9.60 -2.86 -2.34
N GLU A 23 -9.16 -4.11 -2.53
CA GLU A 23 -9.06 -5.08 -1.42
C GLU A 23 -8.13 -4.58 -0.31
N ALA A 24 -6.96 -4.04 -0.66
CA ALA A 24 -6.02 -3.49 0.31
C ALA A 24 -6.62 -2.28 1.07
N SER A 25 -7.37 -1.42 0.37
CA SER A 25 -8.09 -0.29 0.98
C SER A 25 -9.10 -0.78 2.03
N TRP A 26 -9.93 -1.77 1.68
CA TRP A 26 -10.92 -2.32 2.62
C TRP A 26 -10.26 -2.97 3.84
N ARG A 27 -9.15 -3.67 3.64
CA ARG A 27 -8.36 -4.23 4.75
C ARG A 27 -7.77 -3.13 5.64
N MET A 28 -7.36 -2.01 5.05
CA MET A 28 -6.87 -0.88 5.83
C MET A 28 -7.99 -0.27 6.69
N ASP A 29 -9.20 -0.13 6.15
CA ASP A 29 -10.37 0.32 6.91
C ASP A 29 -10.70 -0.62 8.08
N GLU A 30 -10.60 -1.93 7.84
CA GLU A 30 -10.73 -2.94 8.89
C GLU A 30 -9.65 -2.77 9.97
N LEU A 31 -8.39 -2.61 9.59
CA LEU A 31 -7.30 -2.40 10.55
C LEU A 31 -7.51 -1.15 11.41
N VAL A 32 -7.94 -0.04 10.81
CA VAL A 32 -8.24 1.21 11.53
C VAL A 32 -9.36 0.99 12.54
N ARG A 33 -10.47 0.38 12.10
CA ARG A 33 -11.66 0.13 12.92
C ARG A 33 -11.38 -0.83 14.06
N ASP A 34 -10.61 -1.89 13.83
CA ASP A 34 -10.32 -2.92 14.82
C ASP A 34 -9.26 -2.45 15.85
N ASN A 35 -8.47 -1.44 15.50
CA ASN A 35 -7.34 -0.98 16.32
C ASN A 35 -7.42 0.51 16.67
N PRO A 36 -8.49 1.06 17.26
CA PRO A 36 -8.61 2.50 17.47
C PRO A 36 -7.52 3.05 18.41
N MET A 37 -7.12 2.26 19.40
CA MET A 37 -6.21 2.66 20.49
C MET A 37 -4.84 1.98 20.42
N ALA A 38 -4.41 1.47 19.26
CA ALA A 38 -3.11 0.82 19.15
C ALA A 38 -1.95 1.73 19.57
N GLN A 39 -0.96 1.13 20.22
CA GLN A 39 0.26 1.78 20.73
C GLN A 39 1.49 0.93 20.41
N GLY A 40 2.68 1.51 20.61
CA GLY A 40 3.95 0.79 20.47
C GLY A 40 4.12 0.14 19.10
N LEU A 41 4.48 -1.15 19.10
CA LEU A 41 4.76 -1.92 17.90
C LEU A 41 3.55 -2.02 16.96
N ALA A 42 2.35 -2.20 17.50
CA ALA A 42 1.13 -2.29 16.69
C ALA A 42 0.84 -0.98 15.95
N ARG A 43 1.01 0.17 16.62
CA ARG A 43 0.83 1.49 15.97
C ARG A 43 1.86 1.70 14.86
N ARG A 44 3.11 1.31 15.07
CA ARG A 44 4.17 1.37 14.04
C ARG A 44 3.79 0.53 12.83
N ALA A 45 3.37 -0.72 13.05
CA ALA A 45 2.95 -1.62 11.98
C ALA A 45 1.75 -1.08 11.19
N LEU A 46 0.74 -0.52 11.87
CA LEU A 46 -0.43 0.12 11.23
C LEU A 46 -0.04 1.34 10.39
N ASN A 47 0.85 2.18 10.90
CA ASN A 47 1.39 3.32 10.16
C ASN A 47 2.16 2.86 8.92
N GLN A 48 2.99 1.82 9.05
CA GLN A 48 3.71 1.28 7.91
C GLN A 48 2.78 0.64 6.88
N ALA A 49 1.73 -0.06 7.32
CA ALA A 49 0.71 -0.60 6.42
C ALA A 49 0.06 0.50 5.59
N LEU A 50 -0.28 1.64 6.20
CA LEU A 50 -0.82 2.79 5.46
C LEU A 50 0.18 3.34 4.43
N ARG A 51 1.48 3.39 4.75
CA ARG A 51 2.51 3.81 3.79
C ARG A 51 2.62 2.86 2.61
N GLU A 52 2.63 1.55 2.85
CA GLU A 52 2.66 0.55 1.78
C GLU A 52 1.44 0.67 0.87
N LEU A 53 0.25 0.91 1.44
CA LEU A 53 -0.95 1.16 0.66
C LEU A 53 -0.81 2.41 -0.22
N PHE A 54 -0.36 3.53 0.33
CA PHE A 54 -0.18 4.78 -0.42
C PHE A 54 0.88 4.64 -1.52
N LEU A 55 1.98 3.94 -1.24
CA LEU A 55 2.99 3.63 -2.25
C LEU A 55 2.43 2.75 -3.36
N ALA A 56 1.59 1.75 -3.04
CA ALA A 56 0.92 0.93 -4.05
C ALA A 56 -0.10 1.72 -4.88
N GLN A 57 -0.80 2.69 -4.28
CA GLN A 57 -1.81 3.53 -4.92
C GLN A 57 -1.24 4.66 -5.80
N SER A 58 0.09 4.86 -5.83
CA SER A 58 0.67 5.93 -6.65
C SER A 58 0.24 5.81 -8.11
N SER A 59 -0.32 6.90 -8.64
CA SER A 59 -0.76 6.99 -10.03
C SER A 59 0.38 6.88 -11.05
N ASP A 60 1.62 7.08 -10.60
CA ASP A 60 2.83 6.94 -11.42
C ASP A 60 2.97 5.51 -11.96
N TRP A 61 2.55 4.49 -11.21
CA TRP A 61 2.65 3.10 -11.68
C TRP A 61 1.76 2.85 -12.87
N ALA A 62 0.50 3.28 -12.80
CA ALA A 62 -0.45 3.15 -13.89
C ALA A 62 0.01 3.96 -15.12
N PHE A 63 0.61 5.14 -14.89
CA PHE A 63 1.19 5.97 -15.95
C PHE A 63 2.39 5.30 -16.64
N ILE A 64 3.37 4.79 -15.88
CA ILE A 64 4.54 4.07 -16.40
C ILE A 64 4.13 2.84 -17.21
N LEU A 65 3.11 2.10 -16.74
CA LEU A 65 2.55 0.97 -17.47
C LEU A 65 1.86 1.39 -18.77
N ALA A 66 1.19 2.54 -18.78
CA ALA A 66 0.53 3.07 -19.95
C ALA A 66 1.48 3.63 -21.00
N THR A 67 2.60 4.23 -20.58
CA THR A 67 3.64 4.75 -21.50
C THR A 67 4.58 3.66 -22.03
N GLY A 68 4.52 2.44 -21.48
CA GLY A 68 5.32 1.29 -21.95
C GLY A 68 6.81 1.35 -21.57
N THR A 69 7.24 2.36 -20.81
CA THR A 69 8.62 2.51 -20.34
C THR A 69 8.81 1.77 -19.02
N HIS A 70 9.86 0.96 -18.86
CA HIS A 70 10.17 0.29 -17.57
C HIS A 70 8.98 -0.46 -16.91
N THR A 71 8.10 -1.07 -17.72
CA THR A 71 6.88 -1.73 -17.22
C THR A 71 7.14 -2.81 -16.19
N SER A 72 8.20 -3.61 -16.36
CA SER A 72 8.60 -4.65 -15.40
C SER A 72 8.96 -4.09 -14.02
N TYR A 73 9.54 -2.88 -13.97
CA TYR A 73 9.85 -2.20 -12.72
C TYR A 73 8.56 -1.73 -12.02
N ALA A 74 7.64 -1.09 -12.74
CA ALA A 74 6.36 -0.65 -12.17
C ALA A 74 5.53 -1.83 -11.63
N VAL A 75 5.41 -2.93 -12.41
CA VAL A 75 4.73 -4.16 -11.94
C VAL A 75 5.38 -4.68 -10.66
N LYS A 76 6.72 -4.72 -10.61
CA LYS A 76 7.46 -5.21 -9.44
C LYS A 76 7.17 -4.34 -8.21
N ARG A 77 7.25 -3.01 -8.33
CA ARG A 77 7.02 -2.08 -7.21
C ARG A 77 5.61 -2.19 -6.63
N VAL A 78 4.59 -2.20 -7.48
CA VAL A 78 3.18 -2.37 -7.04
C VAL A 78 3.00 -3.68 -6.28
N LYS A 79 3.55 -4.78 -6.81
CA LYS A 79 3.47 -6.09 -6.15
C LYS A 79 4.23 -6.12 -4.83
N GLU A 80 5.42 -5.53 -4.75
CA GLU A 80 6.21 -5.48 -3.52
C GLU A 80 5.45 -4.75 -2.40
N HIS A 81 4.88 -3.58 -2.69
CA HIS A 81 4.10 -2.82 -1.71
C HIS A 81 2.83 -3.56 -1.28
N LEU A 82 2.09 -4.17 -2.22
CA LEU A 82 0.91 -4.98 -1.90
C LEU A 82 1.25 -6.22 -1.04
N LEU A 83 2.38 -6.88 -1.31
CA LEU A 83 2.82 -8.03 -0.52
C LEU A 83 3.24 -7.62 0.89
N ARG A 84 3.96 -6.50 1.05
CA ARG A 84 4.32 -5.95 2.37
C ARG A 84 3.09 -5.55 3.16
N PHE A 85 2.15 -4.85 2.53
CA PHE A 85 0.85 -4.51 3.11
C PHE A 85 0.11 -5.76 3.58
N THR A 86 0.00 -6.78 2.72
CA THR A 86 -0.71 -8.02 3.03
C THR A 86 -0.08 -8.75 4.20
N LYS A 87 1.26 -8.83 4.24
CA LYS A 87 1.97 -9.42 5.38
C LYS A 87 1.73 -8.65 6.67
N LEU A 88 1.80 -7.32 6.66
CA LEU A 88 1.50 -6.49 7.83
C LEU A 88 0.07 -6.73 8.32
N TYR A 89 -0.91 -6.76 7.41
CA TYR A 89 -2.29 -7.06 7.73
C TYR A 89 -2.43 -8.42 8.45
N GLU A 90 -1.85 -9.47 7.88
CA GLU A 90 -1.88 -10.82 8.46
C GLU A 90 -1.19 -10.89 9.83
N ASP A 91 0.00 -10.31 9.96
CA ASP A 91 0.77 -10.30 11.20
C ASP A 91 0.06 -9.51 12.31
N ILE A 92 -0.58 -8.37 11.98
CA ILE A 92 -1.37 -7.57 12.92
C ILE A 92 -2.58 -8.38 13.41
N LYS A 93 -3.33 -9.02 12.49
CA LYS A 93 -4.51 -9.83 12.85
C LYS A 93 -4.13 -11.08 13.65
N ALA A 94 -2.95 -11.65 13.40
CA ALA A 94 -2.42 -12.79 14.14
C ALA A 94 -1.72 -12.42 15.46
N GLY A 95 -1.42 -11.13 15.69
CA GLY A 95 -0.62 -10.68 16.83
C GLY A 95 0.83 -11.16 16.79
N ALA A 96 1.37 -11.44 15.61
CA ALA A 96 2.67 -12.08 15.37
C ALA A 96 3.67 -11.15 14.69
N LEU A 97 3.69 -9.88 15.10
CA LEU A 97 4.54 -8.85 14.50
C LEU A 97 6.04 -9.14 14.70
N ASP A 98 6.78 -9.17 13.58
CA ASP A 98 8.24 -9.21 13.56
C ASP A 98 8.80 -7.77 13.57
N GLU A 99 9.33 -7.33 14.71
CA GLU A 99 9.89 -5.99 14.87
C GLU A 99 11.14 -5.73 14.02
N ALA A 100 11.97 -6.75 13.79
CA ALA A 100 13.18 -6.59 12.98
C ALA A 100 12.82 -6.39 11.51
N TRP A 101 11.87 -7.18 11.01
CA TRP A 101 11.34 -7.02 9.66
C TRP A 101 10.60 -5.69 9.49
N LEU A 102 9.78 -5.29 10.48
CA LEU A 102 9.11 -3.99 10.46
C LEU A 102 10.11 -2.83 10.36
N SER A 103 11.19 -2.88 11.13
CA SER A 103 12.22 -1.83 11.13
C SER A 103 12.96 -1.75 9.79
N ASP A 104 13.18 -2.88 9.11
CA ASP A 104 13.79 -2.92 7.77
C ASP A 104 12.89 -2.25 6.71
N ILE A 105 11.58 -2.53 6.73
CA ILE A 105 10.65 -1.89 5.79
C ILE A 105 10.40 -0.41 6.14
N GLU A 106 10.34 -0.04 7.42
CA GLU A 106 10.26 1.37 7.85
C GLU A 106 11.46 2.18 7.38
N CYS A 107 12.65 1.56 7.29
CA CYS A 107 13.85 2.21 6.75
C CYS A 107 13.78 2.38 5.23
N LYS A 108 13.25 1.37 4.51
CA LYS A 108 13.16 1.38 3.04
C LYS A 108 12.06 2.30 2.52
N ASP A 109 10.91 2.30 3.17
CA ASP A 109 9.67 2.95 2.73
C ASP A 109 9.21 3.98 3.78
N ASN A 110 10.06 4.99 4.00
CA ASN A 110 9.96 5.95 5.10
C ASN A 110 9.20 7.26 4.78
N ILE A 111 8.36 7.25 3.74
CA ILE A 111 7.57 8.44 3.37
C ILE A 111 6.56 8.79 4.48
N PHE A 112 6.30 10.07 4.70
CA PHE A 112 5.39 10.55 5.75
C PHE A 112 5.76 10.02 7.16
N PRO A 113 6.85 10.53 7.76
CA PRO A 113 7.31 10.06 9.07
C PRO A 113 6.26 10.25 10.18
N GLU A 114 5.42 11.28 10.05
CA GLU A 114 4.37 11.64 11.01
C GLU A 114 2.99 11.06 10.65
N ILE A 115 2.91 10.08 9.75
CA ILE A 115 1.63 9.48 9.36
C ILE A 115 0.90 8.89 10.57
N ASP A 116 -0.42 9.07 10.59
CA ASP A 116 -1.29 8.40 11.55
C ASP A 116 -2.29 7.55 10.78
N TYR A 117 -2.23 6.23 10.97
CA TYR A 117 -3.12 5.27 10.30
C TYR A 117 -4.61 5.61 10.49
N ARG A 118 -4.99 6.28 11.58
CA ARG A 118 -6.38 6.63 11.91
C ARG A 118 -7.03 7.62 10.95
N VAL A 119 -6.25 8.29 10.11
CA VAL A 119 -6.79 9.24 9.12
C VAL A 119 -7.41 8.54 7.92
N HIS A 120 -7.14 7.25 7.73
CA HIS A 120 -7.75 6.44 6.69
C HIS A 120 -9.20 6.09 7.10
N GLN A 121 -10.18 6.53 6.32
CA GLN A 121 -11.62 6.40 6.56
C GLN A 121 -12.38 6.05 5.28
#